data_AF-A0A382YUQ2-F1
#
_entry.id   AF-A0A382YUQ2-F1
#
_cell.length_a   1.000
_cell.length_b   1.000
_cell.length_c   1.000
_cell.angle_alpha   90.00
_cell.angle_beta   90.00
_cell.angle_gamma   90.00
#
_symmetry.space_group_name_H-M   'P 1'
#
loop_
_entity.id
_entity.type
_entity.pdbx_description
1 polymer ?
#
loop_
_entity_poly.entity_id
_entity_poly.type
_entity_poly.pdbx_seq_one_letter_code
_entity_poly.pdbx_strand_id
1 'polypeptide(L)'
;GSYGEEESKNISANINYSSIESGVLDTVFYETGSFSTFSIDYSYSRNLSGILNQSQFKAGIQLGQGFTSAWTEANLNLKFSKKYEINIRTWAGSFLNDDNVPNQFRSFISGGVDPNFSSVVFDRTGNSEMVILKNQYIKQGPGMRGYVIDKNGLPLSTTGVVWGVNITPNVPFFIDLAGGEEFKDTYTTVGLKFGLIILPLYQSWELDQKIAKDWNWIKERIRISLNFDISNLGQIMF
;
A
#
# COMPACT_ATOMS: atom_id res chain seq x y z
N GLY A 1 -21.07 13.47 19.41
CA GLY A 1 -21.67 13.19 18.09
C GLY A 1 -22.55 11.96 18.25
N SER A 2 -23.80 12.00 17.78
CA SER A 2 -24.70 10.84 17.94
C SER A 2 -24.28 9.75 16.96
N TYR A 3 -24.35 8.50 17.42
CA TYR A 3 -23.97 7.32 16.65
C TYR A 3 -24.82 7.22 15.37
N GLY A 4 -24.19 6.93 14.24
CA GLY A 4 -24.88 6.42 13.04
C GLY A 4 -25.07 4.92 13.18
N GLU A 5 -26.14 4.40 12.59
CA GLU A 5 -26.74 3.08 12.89
C GLU A 5 -25.96 1.85 12.38
N GLU A 6 -24.87 2.02 11.62
CA GLU A 6 -24.14 0.91 11.01
C GLU A 6 -22.70 0.79 11.51
N GLU A 7 -22.45 -0.31 12.22
CA GLU A 7 -21.13 -0.77 12.64
C GLU A 7 -20.84 -2.15 12.03
N SER A 8 -19.59 -2.37 11.63
CA SER A 8 -19.10 -3.67 11.19
C SER A 8 -17.81 -4.01 11.92
N LYS A 9 -17.73 -5.25 12.42
CA LYS A 9 -16.55 -5.82 13.08
C LYS A 9 -16.26 -7.15 12.41
N ASN A 10 -15.03 -7.37 11.99
CA ASN A 10 -14.61 -8.62 11.38
C ASN A 10 -13.22 -9.01 11.90
N ILE A 11 -13.05 -10.30 12.16
CA ILE A 11 -11.77 -10.94 12.43
C ILE A 11 -11.62 -12.04 11.38
N SER A 12 -10.55 -11.99 10.61
CA SER A 12 -10.18 -13.03 9.64
C SER A 12 -8.87 -13.66 10.03
N ALA A 13 -8.74 -14.96 9.77
CA ALA A 13 -7.48 -15.68 9.87
C ALA A 13 -7.21 -16.38 8.54
N ASN A 14 -5.97 -16.28 8.04
CA ASN A 14 -5.60 -16.83 6.74
C ASN A 14 -4.33 -17.67 6.87
N ILE A 15 -4.27 -18.79 6.15
CA ILE A 15 -3.07 -19.61 5.98
C ILE A 15 -2.75 -19.62 4.50
N ASN A 16 -1.51 -19.30 4.14
CA ASN A 16 -1.04 -19.32 2.76
C ASN A 16 0.20 -20.20 2.63
N TYR A 17 0.31 -20.87 1.50
CA TYR A 17 1.52 -21.57 1.06
C TYR A 17 1.84 -21.16 -0.37
N SER A 18 3.09 -20.81 -0.62
CA SER A 18 3.60 -20.53 -1.97
C SER A 18 4.95 -21.19 -2.18
N SER A 19 5.23 -21.58 -3.42
CA SER A 19 6.54 -22.04 -3.86
C SER A 19 6.92 -21.27 -5.11
N ILE A 20 8.06 -20.59 -5.06
CA ILE A 20 8.54 -19.68 -6.09
C ILE A 20 9.84 -20.25 -6.64
N GLU A 21 9.84 -20.59 -7.93
CA GLU A 21 11.01 -21.07 -8.64
C GLU A 21 11.87 -19.91 -9.18
N SER A 22 13.16 -20.18 -9.38
CA SER A 22 14.08 -19.21 -9.93
C SER A 22 13.71 -18.83 -11.37
N GLY A 23 13.79 -17.53 -11.69
CA GLY A 23 13.52 -17.00 -13.03
C GLY A 23 12.04 -16.84 -13.38
N VAL A 24 11.10 -17.15 -12.47
CA VAL A 24 9.66 -16.99 -12.71
C VAL A 24 9.16 -15.59 -12.35
N LEU A 25 9.70 -15.00 -11.28
CA LEU A 25 9.31 -13.67 -10.78
C LEU A 25 10.54 -12.76 -10.67
N ASP A 26 10.28 -11.45 -10.60
CA ASP A 26 11.31 -10.44 -10.37
C ASP A 26 11.91 -10.62 -8.97
N THR A 27 13.20 -10.94 -8.91
CA THR A 27 13.92 -11.23 -7.67
C THR A 27 14.11 -10.01 -6.78
N VAL A 28 13.91 -8.80 -7.31
CA VAL A 28 13.85 -7.57 -6.52
C VAL A 28 12.65 -7.60 -5.56
N PHE A 29 11.53 -8.20 -5.99
CA PHE A 29 10.28 -8.22 -5.21
C PHE A 29 10.00 -9.58 -4.57
N TYR A 30 10.43 -10.69 -5.18
CA TYR A 30 10.07 -12.03 -4.73
C TYR A 30 11.29 -12.91 -4.57
N GLU A 31 11.42 -13.52 -3.40
CA GLU A 31 12.49 -14.47 -3.11
C GLU A 31 12.12 -15.88 -3.61
N THR A 32 13.09 -16.61 -4.15
CA THR A 32 12.94 -18.02 -4.53
C THR A 32 12.88 -18.90 -3.28
N GLY A 33 11.96 -19.85 -3.25
CA GLY A 33 11.80 -20.77 -2.12
C GLY A 33 10.36 -21.15 -1.85
N SER A 34 10.13 -21.80 -0.70
CA SER A 34 8.79 -22.14 -0.24
C SER A 34 8.45 -21.36 1.04
N PHE A 35 7.27 -20.76 1.05
CA PHE A 35 6.85 -19.86 2.11
C PHE A 35 5.47 -20.27 2.63
N SER A 36 5.40 -20.61 3.91
CA SER A 36 4.16 -20.77 4.65
C SER A 36 3.93 -19.55 5.53
N THR A 37 2.77 -18.92 5.43
CA THR A 37 2.40 -17.80 6.29
C THR A 37 1.05 -17.99 6.95
N PHE A 38 0.90 -17.36 8.10
CA PHE A 38 -0.36 -17.26 8.83
C PHE A 38 -0.62 -15.79 9.15
N SER A 39 -1.84 -15.29 8.91
CA SER A 39 -2.23 -13.94 9.32
C SER A 39 -3.50 -13.96 10.17
N ILE A 40 -3.59 -13.00 11.09
CA ILE A 40 -4.83 -12.63 11.78
C ILE A 40 -5.03 -11.15 11.56
N ASP A 41 -6.20 -10.80 11.02
CA ASP A 41 -6.55 -9.42 10.69
C ASP A 41 -7.86 -9.06 11.39
N TYR A 42 -7.87 -7.91 12.06
CA TYR A 42 -9.03 -7.29 12.65
C TYR A 42 -9.44 -6.08 11.81
N SER A 43 -10.73 -5.89 11.61
CA SER A 43 -11.28 -4.67 11.04
C SER A 43 -12.52 -4.22 11.78
N TYR A 44 -12.63 -2.90 11.96
CA TYR A 44 -13.79 -2.23 12.53
C TYR A 44 -14.13 -1.01 11.67
N SER A 45 -15.38 -0.88 11.29
CA SER A 45 -15.89 0.24 10.51
C SER A 45 -17.16 0.79 11.13
N ARG A 46 -17.31 2.12 11.11
CA ARG A 46 -18.50 2.81 11.60
C ARG A 46 -18.85 4.00 10.73
N ASN A 47 -20.14 4.21 10.52
CA ASN A 47 -20.70 5.42 9.94
C ASN A 47 -21.13 6.39 11.05
N LEU A 48 -20.92 7.69 10.84
CA LEU A 48 -21.08 8.73 11.85
C LEU A 48 -21.88 9.91 11.27
N SER A 49 -22.61 10.63 12.11
CA SER A 49 -23.54 11.70 11.69
C SER A 49 -22.92 13.12 11.66
N GLY A 50 -21.60 13.26 11.71
CA GLY A 50 -20.89 14.55 11.81
C GLY A 50 -19.92 14.84 10.66
N ILE A 51 -19.00 15.80 10.90
CA ILE A 51 -17.90 16.10 9.96
C ILE A 51 -17.07 14.85 9.70
N LEU A 52 -16.67 14.14 10.75
CA LEU A 52 -16.23 12.75 10.59
C LEU A 52 -17.47 11.91 10.32
N ASN A 53 -17.65 11.49 9.06
CA ASN A 53 -18.82 10.72 8.62
C ASN A 53 -18.53 9.23 8.46
N GLN A 54 -17.25 8.84 8.35
CA GLN A 54 -16.83 7.45 8.37
C GLN A 54 -15.49 7.28 9.08
N SER A 55 -15.36 6.19 9.83
CA SER A 55 -14.12 5.78 10.47
C SER A 55 -13.94 4.29 10.28
N GLN A 56 -12.79 3.88 9.78
CA GLN A 56 -12.38 2.48 9.67
C GLN A 56 -11.04 2.30 10.37
N PHE A 57 -10.90 1.22 11.12
CA PHE A 57 -9.68 0.81 11.77
C PHE A 57 -9.40 -0.63 11.37
N LYS A 58 -8.15 -0.93 11.06
CA LYS A 58 -7.67 -2.28 10.82
C LYS A 58 -6.38 -2.50 11.60
N ALA A 59 -6.16 -3.73 12.02
CA ALA A 59 -4.89 -4.16 12.58
C ALA A 59 -4.64 -5.59 12.12
N GLY A 60 -3.38 -5.96 11.91
CA GLY A 60 -3.03 -7.29 11.48
C GLY A 60 -1.70 -7.74 12.05
N ILE A 61 -1.57 -9.06 12.19
CA ILE A 61 -0.32 -9.74 12.51
C ILE A 61 -0.09 -10.77 11.42
N GLN A 62 1.13 -10.84 10.89
CA GLN A 62 1.53 -11.86 9.93
C GLN A 62 2.78 -12.59 10.39
N LEU A 63 2.70 -13.91 10.39
CA LEU A 63 3.75 -14.82 10.80
C LEU A 63 4.24 -15.60 9.58
N GLY A 64 5.55 -15.80 9.51
CA GLY A 64 6.19 -16.70 8.56
C GLY A 64 7.42 -17.35 9.18
N GLN A 65 8.11 -18.19 8.40
CA GLN A 65 9.31 -18.85 8.87
C GLN A 65 10.43 -17.82 9.11
N GLY A 66 10.72 -17.53 10.39
CA GLY A 66 11.76 -16.59 10.77
C GLY A 66 11.34 -15.12 10.76
N PHE A 67 10.04 -14.82 10.67
CA PHE A 67 9.57 -13.46 10.84
C PHE A 67 8.16 -13.35 11.46
N THR A 68 7.89 -12.21 12.08
CA THR A 68 6.56 -11.81 12.53
C THR A 68 6.44 -10.30 12.34
N SER A 69 5.40 -9.87 11.64
CA SER A 69 5.07 -8.44 11.47
C SER A 69 3.74 -8.11 12.11
N ALA A 70 3.61 -6.84 12.52
CA ALA A 70 2.37 -6.29 13.02
C ALA A 70 2.14 -4.91 12.38
N TRP A 71 0.89 -4.59 12.09
CA TRP A 71 0.54 -3.32 11.46
C TRP A 71 -0.85 -2.84 11.92
N THR A 72 -1.07 -1.54 11.75
CA THR A 72 -2.36 -0.89 11.95
C THR A 72 -2.64 0.09 10.82
N GLU A 73 -3.92 0.25 10.49
CA GLU A 73 -4.41 1.21 9.51
C GLU A 73 -5.64 1.91 10.07
N ALA A 74 -5.72 3.22 9.91
CA ALA A 74 -6.96 3.97 10.11
C ALA A 74 -7.33 4.69 8.81
N ASN A 75 -8.60 4.63 8.40
CA ASN A 75 -9.15 5.45 7.33
C ASN A 75 -10.27 6.31 7.90
N LEU A 76 -10.11 7.62 7.81
CA LEU A 76 -11.07 8.62 8.27
C LEU A 76 -11.62 9.36 7.06
N ASN A 77 -12.94 9.54 7.03
CA ASN A 77 -13.58 10.37 6.03
C ASN A 77 -14.17 11.61 6.69
N LEU A 78 -13.74 12.79 6.22
CA LEU A 78 -14.15 14.09 6.73
C LEU A 78 -14.98 14.82 5.70
N LYS A 79 -16.29 14.97 5.95
CA LYS A 79 -17.25 15.66 5.11
C LYS A 79 -17.63 17.01 5.71
N PHE A 80 -16.98 18.07 5.20
CA PHE A 80 -17.24 19.45 5.65
C PHE A 80 -18.50 20.04 5.02
N SER A 81 -18.83 19.62 3.79
CA SER A 81 -20.05 20.03 3.11
C SER A 81 -20.45 18.96 2.08
N LYS A 82 -21.57 19.16 1.36
CA LYS A 82 -21.93 18.29 0.22
C LYS A 82 -20.85 18.26 -0.88
N LYS A 83 -20.02 19.30 -0.98
CA LYS A 83 -19.02 19.47 -2.05
C LYS A 83 -17.58 19.13 -1.61
N TYR A 84 -17.25 19.24 -0.33
CA TYR A 84 -15.89 19.08 0.16
C TYR A 84 -15.80 17.93 1.14
N GLU A 85 -15.05 16.91 0.74
CA GLU A 85 -14.82 15.69 1.50
C GLU A 85 -13.33 15.32 1.39
N ILE A 86 -12.75 14.84 2.48
CA ILE A 86 -11.34 14.45 2.56
C ILE A 86 -11.23 13.08 3.20
N ASN A 87 -10.63 12.14 2.47
CA ASN A 87 -10.21 10.86 3.00
C ASN A 87 -8.77 10.95 3.51
N ILE A 88 -8.54 10.55 4.75
CA ILE A 88 -7.22 10.45 5.37
C ILE A 88 -7.01 9.00 5.76
N ARG A 89 -5.99 8.36 5.18
CA ARG A 89 -5.49 7.06 5.62
C ARG A 89 -4.20 7.25 6.38
N THR A 90 -4.05 6.58 7.50
CA THR A 90 -2.77 6.39 8.19
C THR A 90 -2.48 4.91 8.27
N TRP A 91 -1.23 4.51 8.07
CA TRP A 91 -0.76 3.14 8.26
C TRP A 91 0.55 3.17 9.03
N ALA A 92 0.75 2.21 9.93
CA ALA A 92 2.03 2.01 10.60
C ALA A 92 2.25 0.52 10.85
N GLY A 93 3.50 0.07 10.77
CA GLY A 93 3.84 -1.32 10.98
C GLY A 93 5.34 -1.52 11.19
N SER A 94 5.67 -2.71 11.68
CA SER A 94 7.04 -3.14 11.96
C SER A 94 7.11 -4.65 12.01
N PHE A 95 8.33 -5.17 12.01
CA PHE A 95 8.60 -6.55 12.36
C PHE A 95 8.97 -6.66 13.85
N LEU A 96 8.40 -7.67 14.51
CA LEU A 96 8.70 -8.07 15.89
C LEU A 96 9.80 -9.14 15.93
N ASN A 97 9.87 -9.96 14.88
CA ASN A 97 10.99 -10.80 14.54
C ASN A 97 11.26 -10.62 13.05
N ASP A 98 12.51 -10.34 12.68
CA ASP A 98 12.95 -10.14 11.31
C ASP A 98 14.21 -10.94 10.94
N ASP A 99 14.50 -12.03 11.67
CA ASP A 99 15.63 -12.93 11.41
C ASP A 99 15.75 -13.35 9.94
N ASN A 100 14.60 -13.64 9.29
CA ASN A 100 14.54 -14.00 7.88
C ASN A 100 13.23 -13.50 7.23
N VAL A 101 13.21 -12.24 6.80
CA VAL A 101 12.07 -11.65 6.08
C VAL A 101 12.27 -11.74 4.56
N PRO A 102 11.48 -12.55 3.84
CA PRO A 102 11.57 -12.62 2.38
C PRO A 102 11.20 -11.29 1.72
N ASN A 103 11.77 -11.01 0.55
CA ASN A 103 11.61 -9.73 -0.16
C ASN A 103 10.15 -9.29 -0.27
N GLN A 104 9.25 -10.22 -0.61
CA GLN A 104 7.84 -9.92 -0.85
C GLN A 104 7.07 -9.49 0.41
N PHE A 105 7.57 -9.84 1.60
CA PHE A 105 6.94 -9.49 2.88
C PHE A 105 7.43 -8.17 3.46
N ARG A 106 8.57 -7.64 2.99
CA ARG A 106 9.12 -6.37 3.48
C ARG A 106 8.13 -5.23 3.34
N SER A 107 8.22 -4.25 4.23
CA SER A 107 7.38 -3.04 4.16
C SER A 107 7.91 -2.09 3.09
N PHE A 108 7.35 -2.15 1.89
CA PHE A 108 7.63 -1.22 0.81
C PHE A 108 6.93 0.12 1.03
N ILE A 109 7.66 1.24 0.86
CA ILE A 109 7.06 2.57 1.07
C ILE A 109 6.02 2.90 -0.02
N SER A 110 6.26 2.45 -1.24
CA SER A 110 5.54 2.85 -2.46
C SER A 110 4.23 2.09 -2.71
N GLY A 111 3.70 1.36 -1.72
CA GLY A 111 2.59 0.42 -1.90
C GLY A 111 3.01 -1.02 -1.64
N GLY A 112 2.20 -1.99 -2.05
CA GLY A 112 2.46 -3.41 -1.85
C GLY A 112 2.90 -4.17 -3.10
N VAL A 113 3.42 -5.37 -2.87
CA VAL A 113 3.83 -6.33 -3.89
C VAL A 113 3.00 -7.62 -3.87
N ASP A 114 1.88 -7.68 -3.15
CA ASP A 114 1.01 -8.88 -3.09
C ASP A 114 1.76 -10.18 -2.72
N PRO A 115 2.30 -10.28 -1.50
CA PRO A 115 3.15 -11.41 -1.09
C PRO A 115 2.46 -12.78 -1.10
N ASN A 116 1.14 -12.81 -0.94
CA ASN A 116 0.35 -14.03 -0.85
C ASN A 116 -0.41 -14.36 -2.14
N PHE A 117 -0.11 -13.67 -3.25
CA PHE A 117 -0.75 -13.91 -4.55
C PHE A 117 -2.28 -13.80 -4.54
N SER A 118 -2.83 -12.93 -3.68
CA SER A 118 -4.27 -12.77 -3.50
C SER A 118 -4.86 -11.68 -4.40
N SER A 119 -4.01 -10.92 -5.09
CA SER A 119 -4.40 -9.78 -5.92
C SER A 119 -4.14 -10.05 -7.41
N VAL A 120 -4.92 -9.40 -8.28
CA VAL A 120 -4.59 -9.35 -9.71
C VAL A 120 -3.40 -8.43 -9.92
N VAL A 121 -2.29 -8.98 -10.43
CA VAL A 121 -1.08 -8.23 -10.78
C VAL A 121 -0.78 -8.45 -12.26
N PHE A 122 -0.52 -7.36 -12.98
CA PHE A 122 -0.20 -7.40 -14.40
C PHE A 122 1.15 -8.04 -14.68
N ASP A 123 2.18 -7.62 -13.95
CA ASP A 123 3.53 -8.11 -14.15
C ASP A 123 4.29 -8.20 -12.82
N ARG A 124 4.53 -9.45 -12.41
CA ARG A 124 5.42 -9.81 -11.28
C ARG A 124 6.82 -10.20 -11.75
N THR A 125 7.06 -10.26 -13.06
CA THR A 125 8.31 -10.76 -13.68
C THR A 125 9.32 -9.64 -13.95
N GLY A 126 8.86 -8.38 -14.00
CA GLY A 126 9.71 -7.22 -14.27
C GLY A 126 10.02 -6.99 -15.76
N ASN A 127 9.41 -7.77 -16.65
CA ASN A 127 9.73 -7.78 -18.08
C ASN A 127 8.85 -6.86 -18.94
N SER A 128 7.92 -6.11 -18.34
CA SER A 128 7.02 -5.18 -19.03
C SER A 128 7.07 -3.77 -18.45
N GLU A 129 6.34 -2.83 -19.08
CA GLU A 129 6.17 -1.46 -18.56
C GLU A 129 5.14 -1.37 -17.42
N MET A 130 4.50 -2.48 -17.03
CA MET A 130 3.42 -2.53 -16.03
C MET A 130 3.85 -3.23 -14.74
N VAL A 131 5.15 -3.23 -14.45
CA VAL A 131 5.74 -3.90 -13.28
C VAL A 131 5.01 -3.49 -12.00
N ILE A 132 4.74 -4.49 -11.15
CA ILE A 132 4.21 -4.30 -9.81
C ILE A 132 5.05 -3.31 -9.02
N LEU A 133 4.40 -2.53 -8.16
CA LEU A 133 4.97 -1.44 -7.37
C LEU A 133 5.49 -0.26 -8.19
N LYS A 134 6.19 -0.46 -9.32
CA LYS A 134 6.67 0.62 -10.17
C LYS A 134 5.49 1.32 -10.86
N ASN A 135 4.78 0.60 -11.73
CA ASN A 135 3.70 1.15 -12.55
C ASN A 135 2.32 0.68 -12.09
N GLN A 136 2.19 -0.55 -11.58
CA GLN A 136 0.97 -0.96 -10.89
C GLN A 136 1.04 -0.61 -9.39
N TYR A 137 0.07 0.18 -8.92
CA TYR A 137 -0.06 0.56 -7.51
C TYR A 137 -1.05 -0.36 -6.80
N ILE A 138 -0.59 -0.97 -5.71
CA ILE A 138 -1.42 -1.70 -4.76
C ILE A 138 -1.39 -0.96 -3.43
N LYS A 139 -2.56 -0.58 -2.92
CA LYS A 139 -2.72 0.14 -1.65
C LYS A 139 -2.52 -0.80 -0.47
N GLN A 140 -1.26 -1.00 -0.08
CA GLN A 140 -0.82 -1.77 1.09
C GLN A 140 0.35 -1.03 1.76
N GLY A 141 0.65 -1.36 3.01
CA GLY A 141 1.76 -0.73 3.74
C GLY A 141 1.60 0.79 3.91
N PRO A 142 2.71 1.54 3.99
CA PRO A 142 2.71 3.01 3.97
C PRO A 142 1.95 3.59 2.78
N GLY A 143 1.97 2.89 1.64
CA GLY A 143 1.04 3.13 0.54
C GLY A 143 1.26 4.44 -0.20
N MET A 144 2.51 4.90 -0.36
CA MET A 144 2.76 6.09 -1.16
C MET A 144 2.46 5.84 -2.63
N ARG A 145 1.80 6.82 -3.26
CA ARG A 145 1.50 6.79 -4.69
C ARG A 145 2.67 7.20 -5.56
N GLY A 146 3.73 7.80 -5.04
CA GLY A 146 5.01 7.93 -5.75
C GLY A 146 5.85 6.66 -5.62
N TYR A 147 6.65 6.34 -6.63
CA TYR A 147 7.59 5.20 -6.60
C TYR A 147 8.95 5.66 -6.05
N VAL A 148 9.23 5.29 -4.81
CA VAL A 148 10.47 5.59 -4.10
C VAL A 148 11.52 4.52 -4.38
N ILE A 149 12.71 4.98 -4.78
CA ILE A 149 13.89 4.15 -4.99
C ILE A 149 15.05 4.65 -4.11
N ASP A 150 15.95 3.74 -3.78
CA ASP A 150 17.22 4.05 -3.14
C ASP A 150 18.25 4.57 -4.16
N LYS A 151 19.46 4.90 -3.68
CA LYS A 151 20.58 5.37 -4.51
C LYS A 151 21.07 4.36 -5.55
N ASN A 152 20.73 3.08 -5.39
CA ASN A 152 21.11 2.00 -6.31
C ASN A 152 19.99 1.72 -7.33
N GLY A 153 18.88 2.46 -7.27
CA GLY A 153 17.72 2.26 -8.15
C GLY A 153 16.77 1.15 -7.70
N LEU A 154 16.94 0.62 -6.47
CA LEU A 154 16.07 -0.41 -5.92
C LEU A 154 14.89 0.20 -5.17
N PRO A 155 13.71 -0.44 -5.20
CA PRO A 155 12.53 0.02 -4.45
C PRO A 155 12.82 0.04 -2.96
N LEU A 156 12.46 1.15 -2.31
CA LEU A 156 12.74 1.33 -0.89
C LEU A 156 11.78 0.49 -0.02
N SER A 157 12.36 -0.37 0.82
CA SER A 157 11.65 -1.25 1.75
C SER A 157 12.44 -1.41 3.06
N THR A 158 11.77 -1.86 4.12
CA THR A 158 12.36 -2.04 5.46
C THR A 158 11.69 -3.17 6.24
N THR A 159 12.38 -3.69 7.26
CA THR A 159 11.83 -4.52 8.34
C THR A 159 11.64 -3.74 9.64
N GLY A 160 12.22 -2.55 9.77
CA GLY A 160 12.02 -1.65 10.89
C GLY A 160 10.65 -0.96 10.90
N VAL A 161 10.47 -0.08 11.88
CA VAL A 161 9.23 0.70 12.05
C VAL A 161 9.07 1.67 10.88
N VAL A 162 7.92 1.59 10.20
CA VAL A 162 7.56 2.47 9.09
C VAL A 162 6.09 2.88 9.17
N TRP A 163 5.80 4.09 8.70
CA TRP A 163 4.48 4.67 8.68
C TRP A 163 4.21 5.40 7.37
N GLY A 164 2.92 5.58 7.06
CA GLY A 164 2.46 6.34 5.90
C GLY A 164 1.15 7.07 6.18
N VAL A 165 0.96 8.20 5.52
CA VAL A 165 -0.25 9.01 5.54
C VAL A 165 -0.64 9.32 4.11
N ASN A 166 -1.87 8.99 3.72
CA ASN A 166 -2.46 9.32 2.43
C ASN A 166 -3.63 10.26 2.61
N ILE A 167 -3.56 11.46 2.05
CA ILE A 167 -4.63 12.45 2.04
C ILE A 167 -5.21 12.51 0.62
N THR A 168 -6.52 12.31 0.50
CA THR A 168 -7.22 12.31 -0.78
C THR A 168 -8.54 13.08 -0.63
N PRO A 169 -8.55 14.37 -0.99
CA PRO A 169 -9.79 15.11 -1.16
C PRO A 169 -10.68 14.50 -2.25
N ASN A 170 -11.96 14.83 -2.26
CA ASN A 170 -12.91 14.45 -3.31
C ASN A 170 -12.79 15.28 -4.61
N VAL A 171 -11.59 15.81 -4.86
CA VAL A 171 -11.13 16.40 -6.12
C VAL A 171 -9.91 15.57 -6.57
N PRO A 172 -9.49 15.61 -7.86
CA PRO A 172 -8.47 14.69 -8.37
C PRO A 172 -7.05 15.08 -7.92
N PHE A 173 -6.83 15.24 -6.62
CA PHE A 173 -5.60 15.68 -5.98
C PHE A 173 -5.23 14.73 -4.85
N PHE A 174 -3.94 14.63 -4.55
CA PHE A 174 -3.48 13.89 -3.41
C PHE A 174 -2.17 14.36 -2.80
N ILE A 175 -1.99 14.03 -1.53
CA ILE A 175 -0.73 14.18 -0.79
C ILE A 175 -0.46 12.88 -0.06
N ASP A 176 0.75 12.35 -0.20
CA ASP A 176 1.25 11.22 0.55
C ASP A 176 2.50 11.60 1.32
N LEU A 177 2.61 11.05 2.51
CA LEU A 177 3.77 11.15 3.39
C LEU A 177 4.13 9.74 3.85
N ALA A 178 5.42 9.44 3.96
CA ALA A 178 5.88 8.20 4.60
C ALA A 178 7.27 8.40 5.21
N GLY A 179 7.54 7.66 6.28
CA GLY A 179 8.79 7.72 7.01
C GLY A 179 8.90 6.53 7.95
N GLY A 180 10.00 6.47 8.70
CA GLY A 180 10.32 5.31 9.53
C GLY A 180 11.70 5.45 10.15
N GLU A 181 12.03 4.58 11.09
CA GLU A 181 13.28 4.67 11.87
C GLU A 181 14.54 4.56 11.01
N GLU A 182 14.49 3.76 9.96
CA GLU A 182 15.61 3.53 9.05
C GLU A 182 15.72 4.57 7.92
N PHE A 183 14.73 5.46 7.80
CA PHE A 183 14.68 6.46 6.75
C PHE A 183 15.20 7.80 7.25
N LYS A 184 16.16 8.38 6.51
CA LYS A 184 16.76 9.68 6.85
C LYS A 184 15.77 10.84 6.74
N ASP A 185 14.82 10.73 5.82
CA ASP A 185 13.88 11.78 5.48
C ASP A 185 12.44 11.27 5.51
N THR A 186 11.49 12.18 5.72
CA THR A 186 10.08 11.92 5.42
C THR A 186 9.85 12.11 3.94
N TYR A 187 9.53 11.02 3.26
CA TYR A 187 9.17 11.02 1.84
C TYR A 187 7.80 11.64 1.65
N THR A 188 7.69 12.58 0.71
CA THR A 188 6.45 13.26 0.33
C THR A 188 6.20 13.10 -1.16
N THR A 189 4.97 12.75 -1.53
CA THR A 189 4.47 12.80 -2.91
C THR A 189 3.23 13.67 -3.00
N VAL A 190 3.14 14.51 -4.02
CA VAL A 190 1.92 15.25 -4.34
C VAL A 190 1.56 14.99 -5.79
N GLY A 191 0.28 14.87 -6.11
CA GLY A 191 -0.12 14.59 -7.49
C GLY A 191 -1.62 14.62 -7.71
N LEU A 192 -2.02 14.10 -8.86
CA LEU A 192 -3.41 13.98 -9.28
C LEU A 192 -3.83 12.52 -9.35
N LYS A 193 -5.10 12.25 -9.04
CA LYS A 193 -5.69 10.91 -9.17
C LYS A 193 -7.00 10.99 -9.95
N PHE A 194 -7.02 10.35 -11.12
CA PHE A 194 -8.18 10.29 -12.01
C PHE A 194 -8.67 8.86 -12.12
N GLY A 195 -9.63 8.49 -11.26
CA GLY A 195 -10.09 7.11 -11.15
C GLY A 195 -8.92 6.18 -10.81
N LEU A 196 -8.55 5.33 -11.78
CA LEU A 196 -7.46 4.36 -11.66
C LEU A 196 -6.07 4.97 -11.92
N ILE A 197 -6.00 6.10 -12.62
CA ILE A 197 -4.73 6.72 -13.01
C ILE A 197 -4.21 7.60 -11.88
N ILE A 198 -2.94 7.43 -11.55
CA ILE A 198 -2.19 8.22 -10.56
C ILE A 198 -1.08 8.96 -11.32
N LEU A 199 -1.06 10.27 -11.18
CA LEU A 199 -0.06 11.16 -11.75
C LEU A 199 0.68 11.86 -10.60
N PRO A 200 1.83 11.33 -10.13
CA PRO A 200 2.72 12.12 -9.31
C PRO A 200 3.09 13.41 -10.05
N LEU A 201 3.14 14.53 -9.33
CA LEU A 201 3.57 15.84 -9.83
C LEU A 201 4.69 16.44 -8.98
N TYR A 202 4.89 15.92 -7.77
CA TYR A 202 6.02 16.22 -6.92
C TYR A 202 6.46 14.99 -6.14
N GLN A 203 7.77 14.78 -6.03
CA GLN A 203 8.41 13.69 -5.28
C GLN A 203 9.65 14.22 -4.57
N SER A 204 9.63 14.20 -3.23
CA SER A 204 10.68 14.82 -2.40
C SER A 204 12.10 14.22 -2.54
N TRP A 205 12.21 12.98 -3.02
CA TRP A 205 13.46 12.22 -3.11
C TRP A 205 14.17 12.32 -4.46
N GLU A 206 13.57 13.00 -5.44
CA GLU A 206 14.23 13.23 -6.74
C GLU A 206 15.44 14.16 -6.54
N LEU A 207 16.59 13.77 -7.08
CA LEU A 207 17.86 14.50 -6.92
C LEU A 207 17.86 15.82 -7.71
N ASP A 208 17.46 15.77 -8.97
CA ASP A 208 17.52 16.94 -9.85
C ASP A 208 16.25 17.78 -9.75
N GLN A 209 15.11 17.20 -10.15
CA GLN A 209 13.87 17.93 -10.37
C GLN A 209 12.71 17.21 -9.68
N LYS A 210 12.37 17.73 -8.50
CA LYS A 210 11.33 17.21 -7.61
C LYS A 210 9.91 17.48 -8.10
N ILE A 211 9.72 18.42 -9.03
CA ILE A 211 8.40 18.82 -9.56
C ILE A 211 8.32 18.48 -11.05
N ALA A 212 7.14 18.06 -11.50
CA ALA A 212 6.83 17.87 -12.91
C ALA A 212 7.05 19.16 -13.71
N LYS A 213 7.79 19.02 -14.80
CA LYS A 213 8.31 20.09 -15.64
C LYS A 213 7.93 19.90 -17.09
N ASP A 214 7.79 18.64 -17.51
CA ASP A 214 7.38 18.24 -18.84
C ASP A 214 6.63 16.89 -18.78
N TRP A 215 6.11 16.46 -19.93
CA TRP A 215 5.38 15.21 -20.05
C TRP A 215 6.26 13.97 -19.88
N ASN A 216 7.57 14.04 -20.19
CA ASN A 216 8.46 12.89 -20.01
C ASN A 216 8.61 12.55 -18.53
N TRP A 217 8.80 13.57 -17.68
CA TRP A 217 8.86 13.40 -16.23
C TRP A 217 7.60 12.70 -15.69
N ILE A 218 6.43 13.12 -16.17
CA ILE A 218 5.13 12.53 -15.78
C ILE A 218 5.00 11.09 -16.29
N LYS A 219 5.34 10.84 -17.56
CA LYS A 219 5.19 9.54 -18.22
C LYS A 219 6.00 8.45 -17.52
N GLU A 220 7.20 8.77 -17.04
CA GLU A 220 8.05 7.83 -16.31
C GLU A 220 7.51 7.48 -14.91
N ARG A 221 6.57 8.27 -14.39
CA ARG A 221 6.10 8.20 -12.99
C ARG A 221 4.60 7.90 -12.88
N ILE A 222 3.89 7.78 -14.01
CA ILE A 222 2.49 7.42 -14.03
C ILE A 222 2.29 6.02 -13.45
N ARG A 223 1.24 5.88 -12.62
CA ARG A 223 0.87 4.60 -12.02
C ARG A 223 -0.60 4.31 -12.21
N ILE A 224 -0.95 3.04 -12.17
CA ILE A 224 -2.32 2.55 -12.32
C ILE A 224 -2.70 1.77 -11.06
N SER A 225 -3.77 2.23 -10.41
CA SER A 225 -4.36 1.65 -9.21
C SER A 225 -5.52 0.75 -9.59
N LEU A 226 -5.24 -0.50 -9.93
CA LEU A 226 -6.26 -1.53 -10.12
C LEU A 226 -6.15 -2.52 -8.96
N ASN A 227 -7.20 -2.59 -8.13
CA ASN A 227 -7.28 -3.55 -7.05
C ASN A 227 -8.58 -4.36 -7.20
N PHE A 228 -8.46 -5.58 -7.70
CA PHE A 228 -9.54 -6.56 -7.72
C PHE A 228 -9.22 -7.61 -6.66
N ASP A 229 -10.09 -7.75 -5.67
CA ASP A 229 -10.00 -8.79 -4.66
C ASP A 229 -10.58 -10.09 -5.22
N ILE A 230 -9.72 -11.07 -5.51
CA ILE A 230 -10.10 -12.35 -6.11
C ILE A 230 -10.84 -13.22 -5.09
N SER A 231 -10.69 -12.98 -3.78
CA SER A 231 -11.36 -13.78 -2.74
C SER A 231 -12.89 -13.67 -2.80
N ASN A 232 -13.43 -12.59 -3.39
CA ASN A 232 -14.86 -12.41 -3.60
C ASN A 232 -15.40 -13.07 -4.89
N LEU A 233 -14.54 -13.57 -5.79
CA LEU A 233 -15.00 -14.26 -7.02
C LEU A 233 -15.62 -15.63 -6.71
N GLY A 234 -15.25 -16.25 -5.59
CA GLY A 234 -15.85 -17.51 -5.13
C GLY A 234 -17.30 -17.40 -4.64
N GLN A 235 -17.85 -16.20 -4.45
CA GLN A 235 -19.26 -15.99 -4.09
C GLN A 235 -20.20 -15.85 -5.30
N ILE A 236 -19.68 -15.81 -6.52
CA ILE A 236 -20.49 -15.65 -7.75
C ILE A 236 -20.57 -16.97 -8.55
N MET A 237 -19.93 -18.05 -8.08
CA MET A 237 -20.18 -19.40 -8.58
C MET A 237 -20.38 -20.35 -7.41
N PHE A 238 -21.63 -20.49 -6.96
CA PHE A 238 -22.45 -21.72 -6.90
C PHE A 238 -23.76 -21.41 -6.19
#